data_AF-A0A914DKC1-F1
#
_entry.id   AF-A0A914DKC1-F1
#
_cell.length_a   1.000
_cell.length_b   1.000
_cell.length_c   1.000
_cell.angle_alpha   90.00
_cell.angle_beta   90.00
_cell.angle_gamma   90.00
#
_symmetry.space_group_name_H-M   'P 1'
#
loop_
_entity.id
_entity.type
_entity.pdbx_description
1 polymer ?
#
loop_
_entity_poly.entity_id
_entity_poly.type
_entity_poly.pdbx_seq_one_letter_code
_entity_poly.pdbx_strand_id
1 'polypeptide(L)' 'MKVLLLALTVAICLHKNEAAMGWDGIQAVSVSGFQCLKNNGFSFFVARAWEEVCDYDYTGYQNIKNAWAGKEISLKNKHF' A
#
# COMPACT_ATOMS: atom_id res chain seq x y z
N MET A 1 11.76 19.75 -38.21
CA MET A 1 11.11 18.43 -38.00
C MET A 1 11.89 17.52 -37.03
N LYS A 2 13.21 17.32 -37.20
CA LYS A 2 14.02 16.46 -36.32
C LYS A 2 14.05 16.89 -34.83
N VAL A 3 14.13 18.19 -34.55
CA VAL A 3 14.13 18.74 -33.18
C VAL A 3 12.80 18.52 -32.46
N LEU A 4 11.68 18.59 -33.21
CA LEU A 4 10.34 18.36 -32.67
C LEU A 4 10.13 16.89 -32.30
N LEU A 5 10.63 15.96 -33.12
CA LEU A 5 10.60 14.53 -32.81
C LEU A 5 11.44 14.22 -31.56
N LEU A 6 12.65 14.80 -31.45
CA LEU A 6 13.54 14.56 -30.32
C LEU A 6 12.94 15.07 -29.00
N ALA A 7 12.31 16.25 -29.02
CA ALA A 7 11.63 16.80 -27.84
C ALA A 7 10.45 15.92 -27.38
N LEU A 8 9.70 15.34 -28.33
CA LEU A 8 8.59 14.44 -28.02
C LEU A 8 9.08 13.12 -27.40
N THR A 9 10.17 12.55 -27.90
CA THR A 9 10.74 11.31 -27.34
C THR A 9 11.23 11.50 -25.91
N VAL A 10 11.90 12.63 -25.62
CA VAL A 10 12.36 12.94 -24.25
C VAL A 10 11.19 13.14 -23.30
N ALA A 11 10.12 13.81 -23.73
CA ALA A 11 8.92 14.02 -22.92
C ALA A 11 8.22 12.69 -22.57
N ILE A 12 8.18 11.73 -23.49
CA ILE A 12 7.58 10.41 -23.25
C ILE A 12 8.43 9.60 -22.25
N CYS A 13 9.76 9.65 -22.34
CA CYS A 13 10.65 8.96 -21.42
C CYS A 13 10.66 9.50 -19.98
N LEU A 14 10.10 10.70 -19.74
CA LEU A 14 10.01 11.32 -18.42
C LEU A 14 8.73 10.96 -17.64
N HIS A 15 7.86 10.11 -18.19
CA HIS A 15 6.71 9.60 -17.43
C HIS A 15 7.20 8.73 -16.28
N LYS A 16 7.05 9.24 -15.05
CA LYS A 16 7.28 8.47 -13.84
C LYS A 16 6.15 7.45 -13.71
N ASN A 17 6.50 6.17 -13.85
CA ASN A 17 5.63 5.10 -13.37
C ASN A 17 5.78 5.05 -11.85
N GLU A 18 4.91 5.77 -11.12
CA GLU A 18 4.83 5.62 -9.68
C GLU A 18 4.14 4.29 -9.37
N ALA A 19 4.95 3.26 -9.14
CA ALA A 19 4.45 2.02 -8.54
C ALA A 19 4.04 2.35 -7.10
N ALA A 20 2.77 2.10 -6.78
CA ALA A 20 2.28 2.22 -5.42
C ALA A 20 3.02 1.23 -4.51
N MET A 21 3.70 1.74 -3.49
CA MET A 21 4.34 0.89 -2.48
C MET A 21 3.28 0.46 -1.46
N GLY A 22 3.21 -0.84 -1.21
CA GLY A 22 2.29 -1.44 -0.25
C GLY A 22 3.03 -2.24 0.82
N TRP A 23 2.35 -2.45 1.94
CA TRP A 23 2.83 -3.28 3.03
C TRP A 23 1.89 -4.47 3.24
N ASP A 24 2.45 -5.64 3.55
CA ASP A 24 1.70 -6.79 4.07
C ASP A 24 2.41 -7.35 5.31
N GLY A 25 1.63 -7.90 6.24
CA GLY A 25 2.14 -8.37 7.51
C GLY A 25 1.06 -8.90 8.43
N ILE A 26 1.46 -9.79 9.33
CA ILE A 26 0.55 -10.51 10.24
C ILE A 26 0.70 -10.09 11.70
N GLN A 27 1.82 -9.45 12.05
CA GLN A 27 2.08 -8.97 13.40
C GLN A 27 1.16 -7.80 13.75
N ALA A 28 0.89 -7.62 15.04
CA ALA A 28 0.13 -6.46 15.51
C ALA A 28 0.89 -5.16 15.19
N VAL A 29 0.19 -4.22 14.55
CA VAL A 29 0.73 -2.89 14.20
C VAL A 29 -0.14 -1.83 14.84
N SER A 30 0.50 -0.91 15.58
CA SER A 30 -0.19 0.22 16.20
C SER A 30 -0.61 1.28 15.18
N VAL A 31 -1.49 2.20 15.60
CA VAL A 31 -1.83 3.39 14.81
C VAL A 31 -0.59 4.20 14.44
N SER A 32 0.34 4.41 15.38
CA SER A 32 1.60 5.11 15.13
C SER A 32 2.52 4.36 14.16
N GLY A 33 2.49 3.03 14.16
CA GLY A 33 3.19 2.21 13.18
C GLY A 33 2.67 2.45 11.77
N PHE A 34 1.35 2.46 11.57
CA PHE A 34 0.76 2.78 10.27
C PHE A 34 1.01 4.23 9.84
N GLN A 35 1.03 5.18 10.77
CA GLN A 35 1.45 6.56 10.48
C GLN A 35 2.91 6.61 10.02
N CYS A 36 3.79 5.85 10.65
CA CYS A 36 5.20 5.73 10.23
C CYS A 36 5.30 5.18 8.81
N LEU A 37 4.59 4.09 8.49
CA LEU A 37 4.57 3.51 7.15
C LEU A 37 4.07 4.53 6.12
N LYS A 38 2.97 5.23 6.40
CA LYS A 38 2.47 6.29 5.51
C LYS A 38 3.51 7.38 5.26
N ASN A 39 4.18 7.85 6.32
CA ASN A 39 5.23 8.87 6.21
C ASN A 39 6.45 8.40 5.41
N ASN A 40 6.65 7.07 5.29
CA ASN A 40 7.71 6.46 4.49
C ASN A 40 7.25 6.08 3.07
N GLY A 41 6.09 6.55 2.62
CA GLY A 41 5.63 6.39 1.22
C GLY A 41 4.79 5.13 0.97
N PHE A 42 4.38 4.41 2.00
CA PHE A 42 3.44 3.29 1.85
C PHE A 42 2.01 3.80 1.66
N SER A 43 1.39 3.34 0.59
CA SER A 43 0.09 3.81 0.08
C SER A 43 -1.04 2.81 0.29
N PHE A 44 -0.74 1.52 0.42
CA PHE A 44 -1.75 0.48 0.69
C PHE A 44 -1.26 -0.64 1.63
N PHE A 45 -2.19 -1.30 2.30
CA PHE A 45 -1.96 -2.34 3.32
C PHE A 45 -2.86 -3.51 2.97
N VAL A 46 -2.25 -4.68 2.92
CA VAL A 46 -2.93 -5.93 2.69
C VAL A 46 -3.05 -6.65 4.03
N ALA A 47 -4.25 -6.62 4.59
CA ALA A 47 -4.56 -7.32 5.83
C ALA A 47 -4.93 -8.79 5.55
N ARG A 48 -4.51 -9.68 6.45
CA ARG A 48 -5.09 -11.03 6.54
C ARG A 48 -6.39 -10.94 7.35
N ALA A 49 -7.48 -11.47 6.82
CA ALA A 49 -8.79 -11.46 7.48
C ALA A 49 -9.22 -12.85 8.00
N TRP A 50 -8.57 -13.92 7.52
CA TRP A 50 -8.94 -15.31 7.77
C TRP A 50 -7.70 -16.19 7.88
N GLU A 51 -7.78 -17.23 8.70
CA GLU A 51 -6.72 -18.22 8.89
C GLU A 51 -7.14 -19.61 8.39
N GLU A 52 -6.20 -20.44 7.96
CA GLU A 52 -6.46 -21.79 7.41
C GLU A 52 -7.10 -22.74 8.44
N VAL A 53 -7.11 -22.36 9.72
CA VAL A 53 -7.75 -23.10 10.83
C VAL A 53 -9.24 -22.77 10.98
N CYS A 54 -9.86 -22.19 9.96
CA CYS A 54 -11.28 -21.82 9.92
C CYS A 54 -11.69 -20.80 10.99
N ASP A 55 -10.82 -19.85 11.31
CA ASP A 55 -11.10 -18.76 12.25
C ASP A 55 -10.71 -17.41 11.65
N TYR A 56 -11.27 -16.36 12.23
CA TYR A 56 -10.94 -14.98 11.89
C TYR A 56 -9.55 -14.63 12.44
N ASP A 57 -8.77 -13.90 11.65
CA ASP A 57 -7.55 -13.29 12.18
C ASP A 57 -7.93 -12.04 13.00
N TYR A 58 -8.09 -12.20 14.30
CA TYR A 58 -8.40 -11.09 15.22
C TYR A 58 -7.29 -10.02 15.25
N THR A 59 -6.04 -10.40 14.99
CA THR A 59 -4.91 -9.46 14.89
C THR A 59 -5.01 -8.65 13.61
N GLY A 60 -5.26 -9.32 12.48
CA GLY A 60 -5.49 -8.70 11.19
C GLY A 60 -6.71 -7.76 11.19
N TYR A 61 -7.80 -8.16 11.85
CA TYR A 61 -8.96 -7.29 12.07
C TYR A 61 -8.61 -6.03 12.88
N GLN A 62 -7.82 -6.16 13.94
CA GLN A 62 -7.37 -5.00 14.71
C GLN A 62 -6.40 -4.12 13.90
N ASN A 63 -5.55 -4.72 13.08
CA ASN A 63 -4.66 -3.99 12.17
C ASN A 63 -5.43 -3.17 11.14
N ILE A 64 -6.53 -3.71 10.59
CA ILE A 64 -7.44 -2.96 9.71
C ILE A 64 -7.93 -1.70 10.41
N LYS A 65 -8.45 -1.82 11.64
CA LYS A 65 -8.90 -0.66 12.43
C LYS A 65 -7.78 0.36 12.67
N ASN A 66 -6.60 -0.12 13.03
CA ASN A 66 -5.45 0.74 13.31
C ASN A 66 -4.97 1.46 12.04
N ALA A 67 -5.02 0.81 10.86
CA ALA A 67 -4.68 1.41 9.58
C ALA A 67 -5.67 2.52 9.18
N TRP A 68 -6.97 2.32 9.41
CA TRP A 68 -7.99 3.36 9.23
C TRP A 68 -7.74 4.56 10.17
N ALA A 69 -7.51 4.30 11.45
CA ALA A 69 -7.25 5.34 12.46
C ALA A 69 -5.92 6.09 12.19
N GLY A 70 -4.94 5.43 11.57
CA GLY A 70 -3.65 6.00 11.16
C GLY A 70 -3.72 6.97 9.98
N LYS A 71 -4.92 7.27 9.47
CA LYS A 71 -5.20 8.13 8.32
C LYS A 71 -4.60 7.65 7.01
N GLU A 72 -5.15 6.53 6.54
CA GLU A 72 -5.16 6.01 5.17
C GLU A 72 -3.84 5.52 4.58
N ILE A 73 -3.72 4.21 4.75
CA ILE A 73 -3.13 3.29 3.80
C ILE A 73 -4.35 2.55 3.16
N SER A 74 -4.52 2.60 1.83
CA SER A 74 -5.63 1.94 1.13
C SER A 74 -5.70 0.44 1.47
N LEU A 75 -6.85 -0.06 1.93
CA LEU A 75 -6.98 -1.47 2.25
C LEU A 75 -7.30 -2.28 0.99
N LYS A 76 -6.46 -3.29 0.74
CA LYS A 76 -6.68 -4.27 -0.32
C LYS A 76 -6.95 -5.62 0.35
N ASN A 77 -8.06 -6.27 0.02
CA ASN A 77 -8.29 -7.66 0.42
C ASN A 77 -7.38 -8.56 -0.43
N LYS A 78 -6.50 -9.33 0.22
CA LYS A 78 -5.83 -10.46 -0.46
C LYS A 78 -6.85 -11.60 -0.51
N HIS A 79 -7.33 -11.93 -1.71
CA HIS A 79 -7.94 -13.22 -1.96
C HIS A 79 -6.78 -14.21 -2.10
N PHE A 80 -6.59 -15.07 -1.11
CA PHE A 80 -5.68 -16.22 -1.18
C PHE A 80 -6.43 -17.41 -1.79
#